data_AF-A0AAX3X478-F1
#
_entry.id   AF-A0AAX3X478-F1
#
_cell.length_a   1.000
_cell.length_b   1.000
_cell.length_c   1.000
_cell.angle_alpha   90.00
_cell.angle_beta   90.00
_cell.angle_gamma   90.00
#
_symmetry.space_group_name_H-M   'P 1'
#
loop_
_entity.id
_entity.type
_entity.pdbx_description
1 polymer ?
#
loop_
_entity_poly.entity_id
_entity_poly.type
_entity_poly.pdbx_seq_one_letter_code
_entity_poly.pdbx_strand_id
1 'polypeptide(L)' 'MNPQVVEYYESLLKFEIMQEPYAAKPLKELVEQYLGHDGAHEQSILAAYANVMKELVG' A
#
# COMPACT_ATOMS: atom_id res chain seq x y z
N MET A 1 0.77 -15.94 1.58
CA MET A 1 0.78 -14.56 2.10
C MET A 1 1.67 -14.49 3.34
N ASN A 2 2.66 -13.59 3.36
CA ASN A 2 3.60 -13.44 4.49
C ASN A 2 3.25 -12.17 5.28
N PRO A 3 2.91 -12.27 6.59
CA PRO A 3 2.48 -11.12 7.38
C PRO A 3 3.54 -10.01 7.50
N GLN A 4 4.83 -10.36 7.54
CA GLN A 4 5.90 -9.36 7.59
C GLN A 4 5.96 -8.53 6.31
N VAL A 5 5.64 -9.14 5.16
CA VAL A 5 5.60 -8.45 3.87
C VAL A 5 4.37 -7.53 3.80
N VAL A 6 3.25 -7.93 4.41
CA VAL A 6 2.06 -7.08 4.52
C VAL A 6 2.37 -5.83 5.35
N GLU A 7 2.91 -5.98 6.55
CA GLU A 7 3.29 -4.85 7.43
C GLU A 7 4.31 -3.90 6.77
N TYR A 8 5.23 -4.45 5.99
CA TYR A 8 6.18 -3.67 5.19
C TYR A 8 5.47 -2.77 4.17
N TYR A 9 4.57 -3.34 3.35
CA TYR A 9 3.83 -2.56 2.37
C TYR A 9 2.84 -1.60 3.02
N GLU A 10 2.24 -1.93 4.16
CA GLU A 10 1.39 -0.99 4.92
C GLU A 10 2.18 0.25 5.35
N SER A 11 3.38 0.04 5.91
CA SER A 11 4.25 1.13 6.35
C SER A 11 4.69 1.99 5.18
N LEU A 12 5.04 1.38 4.03
CA LEU A 12 5.35 2.10 2.80
C LEU A 12 4.17 2.93 2.31
N LEU A 13 2.98 2.33 2.19
CA LEU A 13 1.78 3.01 1.71
C LEU A 13 1.43 4.19 2.61
N LYS A 14 1.48 4.02 3.94
CA LYS A 14 1.27 5.11 4.92
C LYS A 14 2.33 6.20 4.81
N PHE A 15 3.58 5.82 4.60
CA PHE A 15 4.66 6.79 4.42
C PHE A 15 4.46 7.63 3.16
N GLU A 16 4.19 6.98 2.02
CA GLU A 16 3.99 7.64 0.72
C GLU A 16 2.79 8.60 0.76
N ILE A 17 1.64 8.20 1.31
CA ILE A 17 0.48 9.12 1.43
C ILE A 17 0.73 10.30 2.39
N MET A 18 1.69 10.21 3.30
CA MET A 18 2.05 11.28 4.24
C MET A 18 3.11 12.23 3.68
N GLN A 19 3.84 11.86 2.63
CA GLN A 19 4.85 12.73 2.00
C GLN A 19 4.21 13.61 0.92
N GLU A 20 4.42 14.93 0.96
CA GLU A 20 4.16 15.78 -0.21
C GLU A 20 5.24 15.49 -1.28
N PRO A 21 4.89 15.33 -2.58
CA PRO A 21 3.59 15.57 -3.24
C PRO A 21 2.68 14.33 -3.36
N TYR A 22 3.06 13.19 -2.79
CA TYR A 22 2.32 11.93 -2.88
C TYR A 22 1.02 11.90 -2.05
N ALA A 23 0.84 12.83 -1.10
CA ALA A 23 -0.44 13.09 -0.46
C ALA A 23 -1.58 13.40 -1.46
N ALA A 24 -1.24 13.91 -2.65
CA ALA A 24 -2.21 14.14 -3.73
C ALA A 24 -2.43 12.91 -4.63
N LYS A 25 -1.60 11.87 -4.51
CA LYS A 25 -1.67 10.67 -5.34
C LYS A 25 -2.69 9.68 -4.73
N PRO A 26 -3.65 9.16 -5.50
CA PRO A 26 -4.58 8.16 -5.00
C PRO A 26 -3.82 6.92 -4.50
N LEU A 27 -4.13 6.46 -3.29
CA LEU A 27 -3.56 5.23 -2.71
C LEU A 27 -3.67 4.03 -3.67
N LYS A 28 -4.75 3.99 -4.46
CA LYS A 28 -4.96 3.00 -5.53
C LYS A 28 -3.86 3.02 -6.61
N GLU A 29 -3.43 4.21 -7.05
CA GLU A 29 -2.37 4.33 -8.07
C GLU A 29 -0.99 3.92 -7.53
N LEU A 30 -0.73 4.12 -6.24
CA LEU A 30 0.48 3.62 -5.57
C LEU A 30 0.49 2.08 -5.55
N VAL A 31 -0.65 1.49 -5.20
CA VAL A 31 -0.82 0.03 -5.19
C VAL A 31 -0.66 -0.57 -6.58
N GLU A 32 -1.26 0.01 -7.62
CA GLU A 32 -1.10 -0.46 -9.00
C GLU A 32 0.36 -0.42 -9.46
N GLN A 33 1.14 0.57 -9.01
CA GLN A 33 2.59 0.62 -9.27
C GLN A 33 3.35 -0.49 -8.56
N TYR A 34 3.06 -0.76 -7.29
CA TYR A 34 3.68 -1.86 -6.57
C TYR A 34 3.30 -3.21 -7.16
N LEU A 35 2.06 -3.40 -7.62
CA LEU A 35 1.64 -4.62 -8.30
C LEU A 35 2.35 -4.82 -9.64
N GLY A 36 2.61 -3.73 -10.38
CA GLY A 36 3.38 -3.77 -11.63
C GLY A 36 4.87 -4.08 -11.44
N HIS A 37 5.45 -3.70 -10.30
CA HIS A 37 6.88 -3.93 -9.99
C HIS A 37 7.11 -5.26 -9.24
N ASP A 38 6.28 -5.53 -8.23
CA ASP A 38 6.41 -6.63 -7.27
C ASP A 38 5.23 -7.60 -7.35
N GLY A 39 4.87 -8.05 -8.56
CA GLY A 39 3.76 -8.99 -8.77
C GLY A 39 3.87 -10.31 -7.98
N ALA A 40 5.08 -10.70 -7.57
CA ALA A 40 5.31 -11.85 -6.68
C ALA A 40 4.71 -11.67 -5.27
N HIS A 41 4.42 -10.43 -4.87
CA HIS A 41 3.85 -10.07 -3.58
C HIS A 41 2.43 -9.51 -3.68
N GLU A 42 1.74 -9.72 -4.82
CA GLU A 42 0.40 -9.20 -5.10
C GLU A 42 -0.56 -9.36 -3.91
N GLN A 43 -0.69 -10.57 -3.37
CA GLN A 43 -1.59 -10.83 -2.24
C GLN A 43 -1.25 -10.00 -0.99
N SER A 44 0.04 -9.81 -0.72
CA SER A 44 0.48 -9.03 0.44
C SER A 44 0.25 -7.53 0.22
N ILE A 45 0.47 -7.03 -1.00
CA ILE A 45 0.25 -5.64 -1.39
C ILE A 45 -1.25 -5.29 -1.31
N LEU A 46 -2.12 -6.16 -1.82
CA LEU A 46 -3.58 -5.98 -1.73
C LEU A 46 -4.09 -6.02 -0.29
N ALA A 47 -3.54 -6.91 0.55
CA ALA A 47 -3.88 -6.95 1.97
C ALA A 47 -3.47 -5.66 2.69
N ALA A 48 -2.25 -5.17 2.42
CA ALA A 48 -1.76 -3.90 2.97
C ALA A 48 -2.65 -2.72 2.56
N TYR A 49 -3.04 -2.66 1.28
CA TYR A 49 -3.98 -1.66 0.78
C TYR A 49 -5.31 -1.68 1.52
N ALA A 50 -5.91 -2.86 1.71
CA ALA A 50 -7.18 -3.00 2.39
C ALA A 50 -7.11 -2.53 3.86
N ASN A 51 -5.99 -2.83 4.54
CA ASN A 51 -5.77 -2.42 5.92
C ASN A 51 -5.62 -0.88 6.02
N VAL A 52 -4.79 -0.28 5.16
CA VAL A 52 -4.62 1.18 5.11
C VAL A 52 -5.93 1.88 4.75
N MET A 53 -6.69 1.37 3.76
CA MET A 53 -8.01 1.91 3.42
C MET A 53 -8.99 1.84 4.58
N LYS A 54 -8.99 0.73 5.34
CA LYS A 54 -9.84 0.59 6.52
C LYS A 54 -9.47 1.60 7.60
N GLU A 55 -8.17 1.82 7.84
CA GLU A 55 -7.71 2.83 8.81
C GLU A 55 -8.03 4.27 8.38
N LEU A 56 -8.02 4.57 7.07
CA LEU A 56 -8.36 5.89 6.54
C LEU A 56 -9.86 6.18 6.54
N VAL A 57 -10.70 5.16 6.32
CA VAL A 57 -12.16 5.29 6.24
C VAL A 57 -12.85 5.13 7.60
N GLY A 58 -12.24 4.40 8.55
CA GLY A 58 -12.80 4.12 9.88
C GLY A 58 -13.59 2.82 9.95
#